data_AF-A0A925RM24-F1
#
_entry.id   AF-A0A925RM24-F1
#
_cell.length_a   1.000
_cell.length_b   1.000
_cell.length_c   1.000
_cell.angle_alpha   90.00
_cell.angle_beta   90.00
_cell.angle_gamma   90.00
#
_symmetry.space_group_name_H-M   'P 1'
#
loop_
_entity.id
_entity.type
_entity.pdbx_description
1 polymer ?
#
loop_
_entity_poly.entity_id
_entity_poly.type
_entity_poly.pdbx_seq_one_letter_code
_entity_poly.pdbx_strand_id
1 'polypeptide(L)'
;MTTKAWLTVALVAAAVVYGARGCRPDAARAPDEKLAHELTEMCDIARANVETPERGVRRLGHYLAGHNLVGELSSTVILIEQIENDRAHDARARLARQRLAASLQACERDWMTFAEAVEDDPKARALVDRFGVRLNRTLEILFGSQAPDLRLDVRRNLRQLPGQLGRALGATLPSAQE
;
A
#
# COMPACT_ATOMS: atom_id res chain seq x y z
N MET A 1 10.82 24.85 -36.24
CA MET A 1 11.18 23.66 -35.45
C MET A 1 11.17 22.46 -36.39
N THR A 2 12.32 21.83 -36.58
CA THR A 2 12.53 20.79 -37.59
C THR A 2 11.86 19.48 -37.16
N THR A 3 11.10 18.87 -38.07
CA THR A 3 10.36 17.61 -37.92
C THR A 3 11.17 16.45 -37.32
N LYS A 4 12.49 16.49 -37.44
CA LYS A 4 13.42 15.51 -36.88
C LYS A 4 13.45 15.51 -35.33
N ALA A 5 13.28 16.66 -34.67
CA ALA A 5 13.35 16.74 -33.21
C ALA A 5 12.15 16.06 -32.53
N TRP A 6 10.96 16.14 -33.14
CA TRP A 6 9.75 15.52 -32.60
C TRP A 6 9.77 13.99 -32.73
N LEU A 7 10.34 13.47 -33.84
CA LEU A 7 10.54 12.05 -34.04
C LEU A 7 11.49 11.43 -33.01
N THR A 8 12.56 12.13 -32.63
CA THR A 8 13.49 11.64 -31.61
C THR A 8 12.83 11.57 -30.23
N VAL A 9 12.04 12.58 -29.86
CA VAL A 9 11.28 12.57 -28.59
C VAL A 9 10.23 11.46 -28.58
N ALA A 10 9.52 11.25 -29.69
CA ALA A 10 8.54 10.18 -29.82
C ALA A 10 9.19 8.79 -29.76
N LEU A 11 10.38 8.60 -30.36
CA LEU A 11 11.13 7.35 -30.32
C LEU A 11 11.68 7.03 -28.93
N VAL A 12 12.18 8.03 -28.20
CA VAL A 12 12.64 7.85 -26.82
C VAL A 12 11.46 7.53 -25.90
N ALA A 13 10.33 8.23 -26.05
CA ALA A 13 9.10 7.93 -25.31
C ALA A 13 8.58 6.52 -25.63
N ALA A 14 8.58 6.11 -26.90
CA ALA A 14 8.18 4.78 -27.32
C ALA A 14 9.15 3.70 -26.81
N ALA A 15 10.46 3.94 -26.80
CA ALA A 15 11.46 3.01 -26.29
C ALA A 15 11.35 2.80 -24.78
N VAL A 16 11.05 3.86 -24.02
CA VAL A 16 10.79 3.77 -22.57
C VAL A 16 9.51 2.98 -22.30
N VAL A 17 8.45 3.20 -23.09
CA VAL A 17 7.17 2.48 -22.96
C VAL A 17 7.28 1.01 -23.43
N TYR A 18 8.12 0.73 -24.43
CA TYR A 18 8.29 -0.62 -24.98
C TYR A 18 9.27 -1.47 -24.15
N GLY A 19 10.32 -0.86 -23.61
CA GLY A 19 11.24 -1.50 -22.66
C GLY A 19 10.54 -1.93 -21.36
N ALA A 20 9.49 -1.22 -20.95
CA ALA A 20 8.66 -1.57 -19.79
C ALA A 20 7.69 -2.75 -20.03
N ARG A 21 7.52 -3.24 -21.27
CA ARG A 21 6.53 -4.27 -21.62
C ARG A 21 7.11 -5.68 -21.89
N GLY A 22 8.43 -5.85 -21.83
CA GLY A 22 9.08 -7.12 -22.19
C GLY A 22 9.34 -8.06 -21.01
N CYS A 23 8.55 -9.14 -20.92
CA CYS A 23 8.92 -10.47 -20.39
C CYS A 23 8.80 -10.75 -18.87
N ARG A 24 7.55 -10.74 -18.37
CA ARG A 24 6.90 -11.74 -17.47
C ARG A 24 5.51 -11.17 -17.14
N PRO A 25 4.44 -11.97 -17.01
CA PRO A 25 3.13 -11.44 -16.64
C PRO A 25 3.17 -10.60 -15.34
N ASP A 26 4.09 -10.95 -14.42
CA ASP A 26 4.35 -10.17 -13.20
C ASP A 26 5.49 -9.14 -13.33
N ALA A 27 6.30 -9.15 -14.40
CA ALA A 27 7.28 -8.07 -14.66
C ALA A 27 6.67 -6.89 -15.44
N ALA A 28 5.47 -7.06 -15.98
CA ALA A 28 4.79 -6.03 -16.77
C ALA A 28 4.20 -4.89 -15.91
N ARG A 29 3.98 -5.12 -14.61
CA ARG A 29 3.44 -4.11 -13.70
C ARG A 29 4.57 -3.34 -13.03
N ALA A 30 4.42 -2.02 -13.00
CA ALA A 30 5.32 -1.16 -12.21
C ALA A 30 5.15 -1.48 -10.70
N PRO A 31 6.18 -1.28 -9.86
CA PRO A 31 6.12 -1.63 -8.43
C PRO A 31 4.93 -1.00 -7.67
N ASP A 32 4.54 0.22 -8.02
CA ASP A 32 3.36 0.90 -7.47
C ASP A 32 2.04 0.26 -7.90
N GLU A 33 1.97 -0.30 -9.11
CA GLU A 33 0.81 -1.05 -9.58
C GLU A 33 0.69 -2.40 -8.88
N LYS A 34 1.83 -3.06 -8.63
CA LYS A 34 1.86 -4.28 -7.80
C LYS A 34 1.37 -3.96 -6.41
N LEU A 35 1.95 -2.97 -5.76
CA LEU A 35 1.51 -2.55 -4.42
C LEU A 35 0.03 -2.15 -4.39
N ALA A 36 -0.46 -1.42 -5.40
CA ALA A 36 -1.88 -1.07 -5.51
C ALA A 36 -2.80 -2.31 -5.65
N HIS A 37 -2.34 -3.34 -6.36
CA HIS A 37 -3.04 -4.61 -6.48
C HIS A 37 -3.06 -5.37 -5.15
N GLU A 38 -1.92 -5.48 -4.48
CA GLU A 38 -1.81 -6.11 -3.16
C GLU A 38 -2.70 -5.44 -2.11
N LEU A 39 -2.77 -4.10 -2.15
CA LEU A 39 -3.71 -3.34 -1.32
C LEU A 39 -5.15 -3.78 -1.58
N THR A 40 -5.54 -3.94 -2.85
CA THR A 40 -6.90 -4.36 -3.25
C THR A 40 -7.22 -5.77 -2.75
N GLU A 41 -6.29 -6.71 -2.89
CA GLU A 41 -6.46 -8.09 -2.40
C GLU A 41 -6.67 -8.14 -0.88
N MET A 42 -5.93 -7.32 -0.12
CA MET A 42 -6.15 -7.20 1.33
C MET A 42 -7.53 -6.63 1.65
N CYS A 43 -8.06 -5.71 0.83
CA CYS A 43 -9.42 -5.21 0.99
C CYS A 43 -10.46 -6.30 0.74
N ASP A 44 -10.25 -7.14 -0.27
CA ASP A 44 -11.15 -8.26 -0.54
C ASP A 44 -11.14 -9.28 0.61
N ILE A 45 -9.98 -9.48 1.26
CA ILE A 45 -9.91 -10.25 2.51
C ILE A 45 -10.73 -9.58 3.61
N ALA A 46 -10.57 -8.27 3.83
CA ALA A 46 -11.32 -7.53 4.86
C ALA A 46 -12.83 -7.62 4.62
N ARG A 47 -13.29 -7.27 3.41
CA ARG A 47 -14.70 -7.31 3.00
C ARG A 47 -15.32 -8.69 3.17
N ALA A 48 -14.62 -9.75 2.76
CA ALA A 48 -15.13 -11.12 2.82
C ALA A 48 -15.19 -11.70 4.24
N ASN A 49 -14.64 -11.02 5.26
CA ASN A 49 -14.52 -11.57 6.62
C ASN A 49 -15.11 -10.65 7.69
N VAL A 50 -15.95 -9.67 7.34
CA VAL A 50 -16.68 -8.84 8.33
C VAL A 50 -17.48 -9.70 9.30
N GLU A 51 -18.19 -10.72 8.83
CA GLU A 51 -18.97 -11.63 9.68
C GLU A 51 -18.13 -12.68 10.41
N THR A 52 -16.87 -12.88 9.98
CA THR A 52 -15.95 -13.86 10.58
C THR A 52 -14.58 -13.23 10.82
N PRO A 53 -14.49 -12.22 11.72
CA PRO A 53 -13.30 -11.39 11.87
C PRO A 53 -12.07 -12.19 12.32
N GLU A 54 -12.22 -13.23 13.16
CA GLU A 54 -11.12 -14.11 13.53
C GLU A 54 -10.45 -14.76 12.29
N ARG A 55 -11.28 -15.26 11.36
CA ARG A 55 -10.79 -15.87 10.11
C ARG A 55 -10.12 -14.81 9.23
N GLY A 56 -10.70 -13.61 9.17
CA GLY A 56 -10.14 -12.47 8.43
C GLY A 56 -8.74 -12.11 8.90
N VAL A 57 -8.53 -11.94 10.21
CA VAL A 57 -7.22 -11.60 10.80
C VAL A 57 -6.19 -12.66 10.47
N ARG A 58 -6.53 -13.95 10.57
CA ARG A 58 -5.61 -15.05 10.22
C ARG A 58 -5.25 -15.03 8.75
N ARG A 59 -6.25 -14.83 7.87
CA ARG A 59 -6.05 -14.80 6.43
C ARG A 59 -5.19 -13.60 6.02
N LEU A 60 -5.45 -12.44 6.59
CA LEU A 60 -4.64 -11.24 6.36
C LEU A 60 -3.20 -11.44 6.85
N GLY A 61 -3.00 -12.02 8.05
CA GLY A 61 -1.67 -12.35 8.55
C GLY A 61 -0.91 -13.33 7.64
N HIS A 62 -1.58 -14.36 7.11
CA HIS A 62 -0.98 -15.29 6.16
C HIS A 62 -0.64 -14.61 4.83
N TYR A 63 -1.55 -13.76 4.34
CA TYR A 63 -1.34 -12.97 3.13
C TYR A 63 -0.10 -12.08 3.28
N LEU A 64 -0.01 -11.28 4.36
CA LEU A 64 1.13 -10.42 4.65
C LEU A 64 2.45 -11.17 4.81
N ALA A 65 2.43 -12.39 5.36
CA ALA A 65 3.63 -13.21 5.50
C ALA A 65 4.14 -13.77 4.15
N GLY A 66 3.24 -13.93 3.17
CA GLY A 66 3.57 -14.46 1.84
C GLY A 66 3.90 -13.40 0.80
N HIS A 67 3.61 -12.12 1.05
CA HIS A 67 3.71 -11.04 0.07
C HIS A 67 4.69 -9.95 0.52
N ASN A 68 5.43 -9.38 -0.44
CA ASN A 68 6.53 -8.45 -0.16
C ASN A 68 6.10 -6.98 -0.27
N LEU A 69 5.10 -6.55 0.52
CA LEU A 69 4.57 -5.18 0.44
C LEU A 69 5.65 -4.11 0.66
N VAL A 70 6.52 -4.34 1.64
CA VAL A 70 7.64 -3.43 1.96
C VAL A 70 8.64 -3.37 0.82
N GLY A 71 8.93 -4.51 0.18
CA GLY A 71 9.77 -4.54 -1.00
C GLY A 71 9.16 -3.79 -2.18
N GLU A 72 7.88 -3.98 -2.48
CA GLU A 72 7.22 -3.27 -3.59
C GLU A 72 7.13 -1.76 -3.34
N LEU A 73 6.89 -1.34 -2.08
CA LEU A 73 6.98 0.06 -1.69
C LEU A 73 8.40 0.61 -1.88
N SER A 74 9.41 -0.14 -1.42
CA SER A 74 10.82 0.26 -1.54
C SER A 74 11.25 0.36 -3.01
N SER A 75 10.86 -0.61 -3.85
CA SER A 75 11.07 -0.60 -5.29
C SER A 75 10.36 0.56 -5.98
N THR A 76 9.18 0.96 -5.50
CA THR A 76 8.47 2.14 -5.99
C THR A 76 9.28 3.41 -5.73
N VAL A 77 9.79 3.59 -4.51
CA VAL A 77 10.61 4.75 -4.14
C VAL A 77 11.90 4.77 -4.94
N ILE A 78 12.64 3.65 -4.98
CA ILE A 78 13.89 3.55 -5.75
C ILE A 78 13.67 3.92 -7.22
N LEU A 79 12.59 3.44 -7.84
CA LEU A 79 12.26 3.75 -9.22
C LEU A 79 11.99 5.25 -9.44
N ILE A 80 11.36 5.93 -8.47
CA ILE A 80 11.11 7.38 -8.53
C ILE A 80 12.44 8.13 -8.40
N GLU A 81 13.24 7.82 -7.39
CA GLU A 81 14.48 8.53 -7.05
C GLU A 81 15.59 8.36 -8.11
N GLN A 82 15.53 7.31 -8.94
CA GLN A 82 16.45 7.13 -10.06
C GLN A 82 16.20 8.10 -11.22
N ILE A 83 15.11 8.87 -11.21
CA ILE A 83 14.78 9.81 -12.29
C ILE A 83 15.51 11.13 -12.06
N GLU A 84 16.55 11.40 -12.85
CA GLU A 84 17.38 12.62 -12.73
C GLU A 84 16.63 13.93 -13.05
N ASN A 85 15.60 13.88 -13.90
CA ASN A 85 14.84 15.07 -14.26
C ASN A 85 13.72 15.34 -13.25
N ASP A 86 13.83 16.44 -12.49
CA ASP A 86 12.86 16.81 -11.45
C ASP A 86 11.40 16.79 -11.90
N ARG A 87 11.09 17.25 -13.12
CA ARG A 87 9.70 17.25 -13.61
C ARG A 87 9.20 15.84 -13.88
N ALA A 88 10.05 14.97 -14.43
CA ALA A 88 9.71 13.57 -14.68
C ALA A 88 9.62 12.78 -13.36
N HIS A 89 10.52 13.05 -12.42
CA HIS A 89 10.50 12.54 -11.06
C HIS A 89 9.15 12.86 -10.38
N ASP A 90 8.78 14.14 -10.35
CA ASP A 90 7.51 14.61 -9.79
C ASP A 90 6.29 13.98 -10.46
N ALA A 91 6.31 13.89 -11.79
CA ALA A 91 5.23 13.26 -12.54
C ALA A 91 5.08 11.78 -12.16
N ARG A 92 6.19 11.05 -12.01
CA ARG A 92 6.18 9.64 -11.60
C ARG A 92 5.71 9.45 -10.17
N ALA A 93 6.13 10.31 -9.25
CA ALA A 93 5.70 10.31 -7.86
C ALA A 93 4.20 10.58 -7.73
N ARG A 94 3.67 11.55 -8.49
CA ARG A 94 2.22 11.84 -8.53
C ARG A 94 1.42 10.66 -9.07
N LEU A 95 1.92 9.96 -10.10
CA LEU A 95 1.29 8.75 -10.63
C LEU A 95 1.26 7.61 -9.61
N ALA A 96 2.38 7.35 -8.91
CA ALA A 96 2.42 6.35 -7.85
C ALA A 96 1.42 6.68 -6.74
N ARG A 97 1.44 7.93 -6.27
CA ARG A 97 0.48 8.43 -5.28
C ARG A 97 -0.97 8.22 -5.72
N GLN A 98 -1.30 8.55 -6.97
CA GLN A 98 -2.66 8.40 -7.51
C GLN A 98 -3.12 6.94 -7.47
N ARG A 99 -2.27 6.00 -7.88
CA ARG A 99 -2.59 4.56 -7.91
C ARG A 99 -2.80 4.01 -6.51
N LEU A 100 -1.88 4.31 -5.59
CA LEU A 100 -1.98 3.85 -4.20
C LEU A 100 -3.17 4.48 -3.49
N ALA A 101 -3.40 5.78 -3.69
CA ALA A 101 -4.54 6.48 -3.10
C ALA A 101 -5.87 5.91 -3.60
N ALA A 102 -5.99 5.61 -4.90
CA ALA A 102 -7.21 5.04 -5.47
C ALA A 102 -7.56 3.70 -4.83
N SER A 103 -6.58 2.79 -4.66
CA SER A 103 -6.81 1.51 -3.97
C SER A 103 -7.23 1.72 -2.52
N LEU A 104 -6.54 2.60 -1.78
CA LEU A 104 -6.85 2.83 -0.36
C LEU A 104 -8.23 3.47 -0.16
N GLN A 105 -8.60 4.47 -0.98
CA GLN A 105 -9.91 5.11 -0.93
C GLN A 105 -11.03 4.14 -1.26
N ALA A 106 -10.85 3.31 -2.30
CA ALA A 106 -11.85 2.32 -2.69
C ALA A 106 -12.18 1.35 -1.55
N CYS A 107 -11.21 1.11 -0.66
CA CYS A 107 -11.32 0.15 0.43
C CYS A 107 -11.60 0.74 1.81
N GLU A 108 -11.66 2.07 1.94
CA GLU A 108 -11.72 2.73 3.24
C GLU A 108 -12.89 2.21 4.09
N ARG A 109 -14.08 2.10 3.49
CA ARG A 109 -15.28 1.56 4.17
C ARG A 109 -15.12 0.10 4.57
N ASP A 110 -14.61 -0.75 3.68
CA ASP A 110 -14.42 -2.17 3.98
C ASP A 110 -13.44 -2.38 5.14
N TRP A 111 -12.36 -1.60 5.18
CA TRP A 111 -11.39 -1.62 6.27
C TRP A 111 -11.97 -1.13 7.59
N MET A 112 -12.74 -0.04 7.59
CA MET A 112 -13.38 0.47 8.80
C MET A 112 -14.37 -0.55 9.36
N THR A 113 -15.25 -1.11 8.52
CA THR A 113 -16.24 -2.10 8.95
C THR A 113 -15.58 -3.40 9.43
N PHE A 114 -14.52 -3.85 8.75
CA PHE A 114 -13.75 -5.01 9.21
C PHE A 114 -13.02 -4.73 10.53
N ALA A 115 -12.44 -3.54 10.70
CA ALA A 115 -11.78 -3.14 11.94
C ALA A 115 -12.75 -3.11 13.13
N GLU A 116 -13.97 -2.57 12.94
CA GLU A 116 -15.03 -2.60 13.94
C GLU A 116 -15.42 -4.04 14.30
N ALA A 117 -15.62 -4.91 13.30
CA ALA A 117 -15.91 -6.32 13.54
C ALA A 117 -14.77 -7.03 14.30
N VAL A 118 -13.52 -6.70 14.01
CA VAL A 118 -12.35 -7.21 14.76
C VAL A 118 -12.37 -6.70 16.20
N GLU A 119 -12.72 -5.43 16.45
CA GLU A 119 -12.80 -4.86 17.80
C GLU A 119 -13.90 -5.53 18.65
N ASP A 120 -15.01 -5.90 18.03
CA ASP A 120 -16.16 -6.51 18.70
C ASP A 120 -15.98 -8.02 18.94
N ASP A 121 -15.05 -8.68 18.24
CA ASP A 121 -14.71 -10.10 18.42
C ASP A 121 -13.49 -10.28 19.35
N PRO A 122 -13.65 -10.85 20.57
CA PRO A 122 -12.55 -11.05 21.51
C PRO A 122 -11.42 -11.95 20.99
N LYS A 123 -11.72 -12.95 20.14
CA LYS A 123 -10.73 -13.85 19.57
C LYS A 123 -9.94 -13.17 18.47
N ALA A 124 -10.62 -12.38 17.62
CA ALA A 124 -9.97 -11.58 16.59
C ALA A 124 -9.01 -10.56 17.19
N ARG A 125 -9.43 -9.79 18.21
CA ARG A 125 -8.54 -8.88 18.94
C ARG A 125 -7.33 -9.59 19.53
N ALA A 126 -7.53 -10.70 20.22
CA ALA A 126 -6.43 -11.46 20.82
C ALA A 126 -5.42 -11.98 19.77
N LEU A 127 -5.82 -12.15 18.51
CA LEU A 127 -4.89 -12.45 17.42
C LEU A 127 -4.08 -11.21 17.01
N VAL A 128 -4.74 -10.06 16.84
CA VAL A 128 -4.05 -8.81 16.48
C VAL A 128 -3.08 -8.38 17.57
N ASP A 129 -3.47 -8.45 18.85
CA ASP A 129 -2.59 -8.13 19.98
C ASP A 129 -1.36 -9.02 20.02
N ARG A 130 -1.54 -10.34 19.84
CA ARG A 130 -0.42 -11.30 19.78
C ARG A 130 0.50 -11.02 18.59
N PHE A 131 -0.07 -10.64 17.44
CA PHE A 131 0.71 -10.26 16.27
C PHE A 131 1.55 -9.01 16.57
N GLY A 132 0.96 -7.97 17.14
CA GLY A 132 1.65 -6.73 17.51
C GLY A 132 2.77 -6.97 18.52
N VAL A 133 2.51 -7.74 19.58
CA VAL A 133 3.54 -8.11 20.57
C VAL A 133 4.71 -8.87 19.93
N ARG A 134 4.41 -9.82 19.04
CA ARG A 134 5.44 -10.61 18.36
C ARG A 134 6.27 -9.75 17.41
N LEU A 135 5.63 -8.87 16.64
CA LEU A 135 6.32 -7.93 15.76
C LEU A 135 7.22 -6.98 16.55
N ASN A 136 6.71 -6.38 17.63
CA ASN A 136 7.49 -5.49 18.49
C ASN A 136 8.72 -6.21 19.05
N ARG A 137 8.55 -7.43 19.56
CA ARG A 137 9.68 -8.26 20.02
C ARG A 137 10.70 -8.52 18.92
N THR A 138 10.26 -8.78 17.69
CA THR A 138 11.17 -8.94 16.55
C THR A 138 11.95 -7.65 16.27
N LEU A 139 11.31 -6.49 16.34
CA LEU A 139 11.99 -5.20 16.13
C LEU A 139 12.96 -4.87 17.25
N GLU A 140 12.60 -5.14 18.51
CA GLU A 140 13.52 -5.01 19.65
C GLU A 140 14.76 -5.91 19.48
N ILE A 141 14.60 -7.13 18.96
CA ILE A 141 15.73 -8.02 18.67
C ILE A 141 16.61 -7.45 17.55
N LEU A 142 16.01 -6.90 16.49
CA LEU A 142 16.75 -6.40 15.32
C LEU A 142 17.42 -5.05 15.57
N PHE A 143 16.79 -4.17 16.35
CA PHE A 143 17.20 -2.76 16.49
C PHE A 143 17.54 -2.36 17.93
N GLY A 144 17.42 -3.27 18.90
CA GLY A 144 17.74 -3.00 20.30
C GLY A 144 16.83 -1.93 20.91
N SER A 145 17.39 -1.12 21.81
CA SER A 145 16.66 -0.04 22.50
C SER A 145 16.22 1.13 21.60
N GLN A 146 16.62 1.12 20.33
CA GLN A 146 16.20 2.11 19.33
C GLN A 146 14.97 1.64 18.54
N ALA A 147 14.43 0.45 18.83
CA ALA A 147 13.25 -0.05 18.15
C ALA A 147 12.05 0.91 18.37
N PRO A 148 11.33 1.30 17.30
CA PRO A 148 10.09 2.04 17.46
C PRO A 148 9.06 1.16 18.19
N ASP A 149 8.39 1.70 19.21
CA ASP A 149 7.26 1.02 19.87
C ASP A 149 6.11 0.93 18.86
N LEU A 150 5.98 -0.24 18.25
CA LEU A 150 4.92 -0.56 17.29
C LEU A 150 3.78 -1.35 17.94
N ARG A 151 3.54 -1.18 19.24
CA ARG A 151 2.31 -1.68 19.85
C ARG A 151 1.12 -1.19 19.03
N LEU A 152 0.53 -2.13 18.29
CA LEU A 152 -0.64 -1.91 17.47
C LEU A 152 -1.81 -1.68 18.42
N ASP A 153 -2.03 -0.43 18.83
CA ASP A 153 -3.34 -0.02 19.32
C ASP A 153 -4.29 -0.14 18.13
N VAL A 154 -4.96 -1.30 18.02
CA VAL A 154 -5.87 -1.65 16.93
C VAL A 154 -6.89 -0.54 16.71
N ARG A 155 -7.37 0.04 17.81
CA ARG A 155 -8.38 1.08 17.86
C ARG A 155 -7.86 2.40 17.27
N ARG A 156 -6.63 2.76 17.61
CA ARG A 156 -5.99 3.99 17.09
C ARG A 156 -5.49 3.80 15.66
N ASN A 157 -4.89 2.65 15.35
CA ASN A 157 -4.19 2.44 14.10
C ASN A 157 -5.13 2.03 12.96
N LEU A 158 -6.04 1.07 13.14
CA LEU A 158 -6.94 0.65 12.04
C LEU A 158 -7.96 1.73 11.68
N ARG A 159 -8.49 2.48 12.66
CA ARG A 159 -9.43 3.58 12.39
C ARG A 159 -8.75 4.79 11.77
N GLN A 160 -7.50 5.08 12.14
CA GLN A 160 -6.80 6.27 11.61
C GLN A 160 -6.02 5.99 10.33
N LEU A 161 -5.64 4.74 10.04
CA LEU A 161 -4.83 4.38 8.87
C LEU A 161 -5.45 4.86 7.55
N PRO A 162 -6.73 4.60 7.23
CA PRO A 162 -7.34 5.04 5.97
C PRO A 162 -7.35 6.57 5.87
N GLY A 163 -7.76 7.27 6.95
CA GLY A 163 -7.84 8.73 6.97
C GLY A 163 -6.48 9.45 7.05
N GLN A 164 -5.44 8.83 7.62
CA GLN A 164 -4.08 9.37 7.63
C GLN A 164 -3.38 9.12 6.30
N LEU A 165 -3.50 7.92 5.73
CA LEU A 165 -2.97 7.61 4.40
C LEU A 165 -3.69 8.42 3.32
N GLY A 166 -5.01 8.56 3.40
CA GLY A 166 -5.78 9.43 2.50
C GLY A 166 -5.27 10.88 2.54
N ARG A 167 -5.14 11.46 3.74
CA ARG A 167 -4.59 12.83 3.90
C ARG A 167 -3.14 12.95 3.42
N ALA A 168 -2.27 12.00 3.79
CA ALA A 168 -0.87 12.00 3.36
C ALA A 168 -0.71 11.86 1.84
N LEU A 169 -1.61 11.13 1.19
CA LEU A 169 -1.62 10.95 -0.27
C LEU A 169 -2.40 12.06 -1.00
N GLY A 170 -2.82 13.12 -0.30
CA GLY A 170 -3.51 14.26 -0.90
C GLY A 170 -4.94 13.95 -1.36
N ALA A 171 -5.54 12.88 -0.85
CA ALA A 171 -6.96 12.63 -0.96
C ALA A 171 -7.69 13.57 0.00
N THR A 172 -8.29 14.62 -0.54
CA THR A 172 -9.32 15.35 0.21
C THR A 172 -10.56 14.47 0.22
N LEU A 173 -10.79 13.78 1.34
CA LEU A 173 -12.07 13.13 1.58
C LEU A 173 -13.14 14.24 1.60
N PRO A 174 -14.26 14.11 0.86
CA PRO A 174 -15.41 14.94 1.16
C PRO A 174 -15.78 14.65 2.61
N SER A 175 -15.74 15.67 3.44
CA SER A 175 -16.21 15.59 4.81
C SER A 175 -17.63 15.02 4.76
N ALA A 176 -17.84 13.85 5.36
CA ALA A 176 -19.16 13.39 5.73
C ALA A 176 -19.67 14.37 6.80
N GLN A 177 -20.23 15.49 6.35
CA GLN A 177 -21.11 16.31 7.17
C GLN A 177 -22.50 15.70 7.06
N GLU A 178 -22.88 15.09 8.18
CA GLU A 178 -24.21 14.79 8.75
C GLU A 178 -25.37 14.48 7.79
#